data_AF-A0A7M7JW31-F1
#
_entry.id   AF-A0A7M7JW31-F1
#
_cell.length_a   1.000
_cell.length_b   1.000
_cell.length_c   1.000
_cell.angle_alpha   90.00
_cell.angle_beta   90.00
_cell.angle_gamma   90.00
#
_symmetry.space_group_name_H-M   'P 1'
#
loop_
_entity.id
_entity.type
_entity.pdbx_description
1 polymer ?
#
loop_
_entity_poly.entity_id
_entity_poly.type
_entity_poly.pdbx_seq_one_letter_code
_entity_poly.pdbx_strand_id
1 'polypeptide(L)'
;MASSEQVPAVLARSEIARRRFEQKLEQNEVYAQGRRKFHARECEVTRRKPFQPVLFHNFTTPDHVVLHSTARAEERRKFDELLDEKNREKIKVAEKERIRREEAEKEALKTYRQRLEFKARPLPGVYRGEPYRVLPSAKELTVPTTPVVLKRSNSK
;
A
#
# COMPACT_ATOMS: atom_id res chain seq x y z
N MET A 1 -5.32 43.30 111.66
CA MET A 1 -4.21 44.28 111.60
C MET A 1 -3.13 43.65 110.72
N ALA A 2 -3.21 43.85 109.40
CA ALA A 2 -2.29 44.68 108.62
C ALA A 2 -0.87 44.04 108.51
N SER A 3 -0.61 43.22 107.49
CA SER A 3 -0.07 43.59 106.15
C SER A 3 1.36 44.12 106.18
N SER A 4 2.34 43.36 105.66
CA SER A 4 3.45 43.86 104.82
C SER A 4 4.61 42.86 104.65
N GLU A 5 4.49 41.87 103.76
CA GLU A 5 5.66 41.33 103.05
C GLU A 5 5.30 41.09 101.57
N GLN A 6 4.67 42.10 100.96
CA GLN A 6 4.65 42.19 99.50
C GLN A 6 5.97 42.84 99.09
N VAL A 7 6.98 42.01 98.82
CA VAL A 7 8.19 42.46 98.14
C VAL A 7 7.75 43.14 96.84
N PRO A 8 8.10 44.42 96.59
CA PRO A 8 7.66 45.11 95.39
C PRO A 8 8.08 44.30 94.16
N ALA A 9 7.16 44.07 93.22
CA ALA A 9 7.35 43.19 92.05
C ALA A 9 8.60 43.51 91.21
N VAL A 10 9.17 44.71 91.38
CA VAL A 10 10.45 45.15 90.79
C VAL A 10 11.66 44.42 91.39
N LEU A 11 11.70 44.17 92.70
CA LEU A 11 12.78 43.42 93.37
C LEU A 11 12.74 41.93 93.01
N ALA A 12 11.54 41.33 92.92
CA ALA A 12 11.38 39.93 92.51
C ALA A 12 11.91 39.67 91.07
N ARG A 13 11.72 40.62 90.14
CA ARG A 13 12.28 40.52 88.78
C ARG A 13 13.81 40.58 88.79
N SER A 14 14.41 41.38 89.69
CA SER A 14 15.86 41.52 89.81
C SER A 14 16.53 40.25 90.35
N GLU A 15 15.88 39.56 91.29
CA GLU A 15 16.38 38.28 91.84
C GLU A 15 16.30 37.15 90.83
N ILE A 16 15.22 37.09 90.03
CA ILE A 16 15.09 36.11 88.94
C ILE A 16 16.18 36.34 87.88
N ALA A 17 16.49 37.60 87.56
CA ALA A 17 17.55 37.94 86.61
C ALA A 17 18.94 37.52 87.14
N ARG A 18 19.22 37.73 88.45
CA ARG A 18 20.47 37.28 89.09
C ARG A 18 20.61 35.76 89.05
N ARG A 19 19.57 35.01 89.44
CA ARG A 19 19.59 33.54 89.38
C ARG A 19 19.82 33.00 87.97
N ARG A 20 19.18 33.60 86.96
CA ARG A 20 19.41 33.21 85.56
C ARG A 20 20.83 33.50 85.11
N PHE A 21 21.43 34.59 85.58
CA PHE A 21 22.80 34.96 85.25
C PHE A 21 23.80 33.99 85.89
N GLU A 22 23.61 33.64 87.16
CA GLU A 22 24.41 32.64 87.89
C GLU A 22 24.33 31.26 87.21
N GLN A 23 23.12 30.80 86.86
CA GLN A 23 22.94 29.56 86.10
C GLN A 23 23.68 29.57 84.76
N LYS A 24 23.69 30.72 84.06
CA LYS A 24 24.41 30.87 82.80
C LYS A 24 25.92 30.79 82.99
N LEU A 25 26.44 31.35 84.07
CA LEU A 25 27.85 31.27 84.44
C LEU A 25 28.26 29.83 84.73
N GLU A 26 27.49 29.11 85.55
CA GLU A 26 27.75 27.70 85.86
C GLU A 26 27.72 26.82 84.60
N GLN A 27 26.72 27.01 83.73
CA GLN A 27 26.64 26.29 82.46
C GLN A 27 27.86 26.57 81.56
N ASN A 28 28.32 27.83 81.51
CA ASN A 28 29.49 28.20 80.74
C ASN A 28 30.77 27.59 81.32
N GLU A 29 30.91 27.50 82.64
CA GLU A 29 32.05 26.85 83.27
C GLU A 29 32.07 25.35 83.00
N VAL A 30 30.93 24.66 83.11
CA VAL A 30 30.81 23.22 82.76
C VAL A 30 31.14 23.00 81.27
N TYR A 31 30.62 23.86 80.39
CA TYR A 31 30.91 23.81 78.96
C TYR A 31 32.39 24.07 78.65
N ALA A 32 32.99 25.04 79.33
CA ALA A 32 34.41 25.36 79.19
C ALA A 32 35.29 24.21 79.71
N GLN A 33 34.95 23.60 80.86
CA GLN A 33 35.64 22.44 81.39
C GLN A 33 35.56 21.23 80.45
N GLY A 34 34.41 21.00 79.82
CA GLY A 34 34.23 19.96 78.78
C GLY A 34 35.03 20.22 77.49
N ARG A 35 35.29 21.49 77.15
CA ARG A 35 36.03 21.90 75.94
C ARG A 35 37.54 22.03 76.12
N ARG A 36 38.09 21.77 77.31
CA ARG A 36 39.54 21.90 77.59
C ARG A 36 40.45 20.91 76.86
N LYS A 37 39.88 19.90 76.19
CA LYS A 37 40.64 18.95 75.37
C LYS A 37 40.38 19.22 73.89
N PHE A 38 41.36 19.83 73.23
CA PHE A 38 41.33 19.99 71.79
C PHE A 38 41.48 18.61 71.13
N HIS A 39 40.50 18.24 70.31
CA HIS A 39 40.57 17.08 69.44
C HIS A 39 40.58 17.57 67.99
N ALA A 40 41.68 17.34 67.29
CA ALA A 40 41.75 17.62 65.86
C ALA A 40 40.79 16.69 65.13
N ARG A 41 39.90 17.26 64.30
CA ARG A 41 39.08 16.46 63.39
C ARG A 41 39.97 15.92 62.29
N GLU A 42 39.82 14.64 61.98
CA GLU A 42 40.57 14.04 60.88
C GLU A 42 40.23 14.74 59.56
N CYS A 43 41.25 15.02 58.74
CA CYS A 43 41.05 15.59 57.42
C CYS A 43 40.53 14.52 56.46
N GLU A 44 39.22 14.49 56.22
CA GLU A 44 38.59 13.51 55.33
C GLU A 44 39.03 13.65 53.87
N VAL A 45 39.51 14.83 53.47
CA VAL A 45 39.87 15.14 52.07
C VAL A 45 41.04 14.30 51.58
N THR A 46 42.02 13.99 52.44
CA THR A 46 43.19 13.17 52.06
C THR A 46 42.86 11.68 51.95
N ARG A 47 41.77 11.22 52.60
CA ARG A 47 41.33 9.81 52.57
C ARG A 47 40.26 9.53 51.51
N ARG A 48 39.60 10.58 51.01
CA ARG A 48 38.63 10.45 49.91
C ARG A 48 39.36 10.14 48.61
N LYS A 49 38.87 9.15 47.88
CA LYS A 49 39.34 8.89 46.51
C LYS A 49 39.11 10.16 45.68
N PRO A 50 40.04 10.50 44.75
CA PRO A 50 39.81 11.62 43.86
C PRO A 50 38.51 11.40 43.10
N PHE A 51 37.84 12.51 42.77
CA PHE A 51 36.63 12.45 41.97
C PHE A 51 36.92 11.75 40.64
N GLN A 52 36.17 10.68 40.37
CA GLN A 52 36.18 9.99 39.07
C GLN A 52 34.84 10.26 38.39
N PRO A 53 34.81 11.00 37.28
CA PRO A 53 33.57 11.25 36.55
C PRO A 53 33.04 9.92 36.00
N VAL A 54 31.85 9.51 36.47
CA VAL A 54 31.13 8.36 35.92
C VAL A 54 30.39 8.83 34.68
N LEU A 55 30.97 8.58 33.50
CA LEU A 55 30.34 8.88 32.22
C LEU A 55 29.34 7.77 31.88
N PHE A 56 28.07 7.96 32.26
CA PHE A 56 26.99 7.10 31.78
C PHE A 56 26.87 7.25 30.25
N HIS A 57 27.36 6.26 29.50
CA HIS A 57 27.21 6.23 28.04
C HIS A 57 25.78 5.78 27.71
N ASN A 58 24.88 6.75 27.62
CA ASN A 58 23.55 6.53 27.05
C ASN A 58 23.70 6.51 25.54
N PHE A 59 23.90 5.32 24.97
CA PHE A 59 23.91 5.16 23.52
C PHE A 59 22.51 5.45 22.98
N THR A 60 22.35 6.52 22.21
CA THR A 60 21.13 6.76 21.45
C THR A 60 21.08 5.77 20.29
N THR A 61 20.13 4.86 20.30
CA THR A 61 19.83 4.03 19.13
C THR A 61 19.18 4.91 18.06
N PRO A 62 19.74 5.01 16.85
CA PRO A 62 19.11 5.78 15.80
C PRO A 62 17.78 5.15 15.39
N ASP A 63 16.82 6.01 15.05
CA ASP A 63 15.53 5.56 14.53
C ASP A 63 15.67 4.90 13.15
N HIS A 64 14.73 4.04 12.82
CA HIS A 64 14.68 3.41 11.51
C HIS A 64 14.38 4.45 10.42
N VAL A 65 15.37 4.72 9.57
CA VAL A 65 15.21 5.64 8.44
C VAL A 65 14.51 4.91 7.28
N VAL A 66 13.28 5.30 6.98
CA VAL A 66 12.61 4.85 5.75
C VAL A 66 13.12 5.69 4.58
N LEU A 67 13.80 5.05 3.64
CA LEU A 67 14.25 5.72 2.43
C LEU A 67 13.07 5.87 1.46
N HIS A 68 12.77 7.10 1.02
CA HIS A 68 11.70 7.31 0.03
C HIS A 68 11.95 6.57 -1.30
N SER A 69 13.20 6.25 -1.60
CA SER A 69 13.55 5.43 -2.76
C SER A 69 13.00 4.00 -2.66
N THR A 70 13.02 3.38 -1.48
CA THR A 70 12.48 2.02 -1.29
C THR A 70 10.96 2.03 -1.37
N ALA A 71 10.30 3.01 -0.73
CA ALA A 71 8.86 3.20 -0.84
C ALA A 71 8.41 3.40 -2.31
N ARG A 72 9.08 4.28 -3.05
CA ARG A 72 8.79 4.52 -4.47
C ARG A 72 9.02 3.27 -5.33
N ALA A 73 10.06 2.47 -5.04
CA ALA A 73 10.33 1.25 -5.78
C ALA A 73 9.21 0.21 -5.59
N GLU A 74 8.67 0.08 -4.37
CA GLU A 74 7.54 -0.80 -4.08
C GLU A 74 6.24 -0.33 -4.75
N GLU A 75 5.95 0.97 -4.68
CA GLU A 75 4.81 1.57 -5.39
C GLU A 75 4.91 1.33 -6.89
N ARG A 76 6.11 1.52 -7.45
CA ARG A 76 6.34 1.33 -8.87
C ARG A 76 6.14 -0.12 -9.29
N ARG A 77 6.66 -1.06 -8.50
CA ARG A 77 6.46 -2.49 -8.73
C ARG A 77 4.98 -2.86 -8.77
N LYS A 78 4.18 -2.40 -7.78
CA LYS A 78 2.73 -2.63 -7.74
C LYS A 78 2.03 -2.04 -8.97
N PHE A 79 2.45 -0.85 -9.39
CA PHE A 79 1.90 -0.21 -10.59
C PHE A 79 2.21 -0.99 -11.87
N ASP A 80 3.46 -1.44 -12.03
CA ASP A 80 3.88 -2.20 -13.21
C ASP A 80 3.16 -3.58 -13.24
N GLU A 81 2.97 -4.23 -12.10
CA GLU A 81 2.17 -5.48 -11.98
C GLU A 81 0.71 -5.27 -12.46
N LEU A 82 0.05 -4.20 -12.00
CA LEU A 82 -1.32 -3.86 -12.44
C LEU A 82 -1.39 -3.53 -13.94
N LEU A 83 -0.37 -2.87 -14.47
CA LEU A 83 -0.29 -2.53 -15.88
C LEU A 83 -0.18 -3.79 -16.75
N ASP A 84 0.66 -4.74 -16.33
CA ASP A 84 0.84 -6.03 -17.00
C ASP A 84 -0.45 -6.85 -17.00
N GLU A 85 -1.17 -6.91 -15.88
CA GLU A 85 -2.47 -7.59 -15.80
C GLU A 85 -3.48 -6.99 -16.79
N LYS A 86 -3.64 -5.66 -16.79
CA LYS A 86 -4.51 -4.95 -17.73
C LYS A 86 -4.13 -5.21 -19.19
N ASN A 87 -2.84 -5.25 -19.49
CA ASN A 87 -2.35 -5.54 -20.84
C ASN A 87 -2.65 -6.99 -21.25
N ARG A 88 -2.46 -7.96 -20.35
CA ARG A 88 -2.81 -9.37 -20.59
C ARG A 88 -4.29 -9.54 -20.87
N GLU A 89 -5.16 -8.86 -20.12
CA GLU A 89 -6.61 -8.89 -20.36
C GLU A 89 -6.97 -8.31 -21.72
N LYS A 90 -6.41 -7.14 -22.08
CA LYS A 90 -6.63 -6.53 -23.39
C LYS A 90 -6.21 -7.45 -24.53
N ILE A 91 -5.04 -8.09 -24.42
CA ILE A 91 -4.54 -9.04 -25.43
C ILE A 91 -5.51 -10.22 -25.57
N LYS A 92 -5.96 -10.81 -24.45
CA LYS A 92 -6.92 -11.93 -24.46
C LYS A 92 -8.25 -11.54 -25.12
N VAL A 93 -8.77 -10.34 -24.84
CA VAL A 93 -10.01 -9.84 -25.45
C VAL A 93 -9.81 -9.62 -26.95
N ALA A 94 -8.73 -8.96 -27.34
CA ALA A 94 -8.42 -8.72 -28.75
C ALA A 94 -8.25 -10.04 -29.53
N GLU A 95 -7.61 -11.04 -28.94
CA GLU A 95 -7.44 -12.36 -29.55
C GLU A 95 -8.79 -13.09 -29.73
N LYS A 96 -9.66 -13.07 -28.70
CA LYS A 96 -11.02 -13.61 -28.80
C LYS A 96 -11.83 -12.91 -29.88
N GLU A 97 -11.76 -11.58 -29.97
CA GLU A 97 -12.43 -10.85 -31.03
C GLU A 97 -11.89 -11.19 -32.42
N ARG A 98 -10.56 -11.33 -32.55
CA ARG A 98 -9.93 -11.72 -33.81
C ARG A 98 -10.43 -13.09 -34.28
N ILE A 99 -10.42 -14.08 -33.39
CA ILE A 99 -10.93 -15.43 -33.69
C ILE A 99 -12.39 -15.38 -34.10
N ARG A 100 -13.24 -14.66 -33.35
CA ARG A 100 -14.66 -14.52 -33.68
C ARG A 100 -14.88 -13.87 -35.06
N ARG A 101 -14.08 -12.86 -35.42
CA ARG A 101 -14.16 -12.23 -36.74
C ARG A 101 -13.73 -13.19 -37.84
N GLU A 102 -12.62 -13.91 -37.65
CA GLU A 102 -12.14 -14.92 -38.61
C GLU A 102 -13.18 -16.04 -38.83
N GLU A 103 -13.87 -16.48 -37.77
CA GLU A 103 -14.96 -17.47 -37.87
C GLU A 103 -16.17 -16.92 -38.64
N ALA A 104 -16.60 -15.70 -38.31
CA ALA A 104 -17.71 -15.04 -38.99
C ALA A 104 -17.42 -14.82 -40.49
N GLU A 105 -16.19 -14.42 -40.83
CA GLU A 105 -15.75 -14.28 -42.23
C GLU A 105 -15.75 -15.61 -42.97
N LYS A 106 -15.28 -16.70 -42.33
CA LYS A 106 -15.31 -18.05 -42.92
C LYS A 106 -16.74 -18.52 -43.18
N GLU A 107 -17.66 -18.28 -42.24
CA GLU A 107 -19.08 -18.62 -42.40
C GLU A 107 -19.74 -17.79 -43.51
N ALA A 108 -19.49 -16.47 -43.54
CA ALA A 108 -19.97 -15.60 -44.59
C ALA A 108 -19.49 -16.06 -45.96
N LEU A 109 -18.20 -16.39 -46.10
CA LEU A 109 -17.62 -16.90 -47.34
C LEU A 109 -18.25 -18.24 -47.76
N LYS A 110 -18.52 -19.14 -46.80
CA LYS A 110 -19.19 -20.41 -47.06
C LYS A 110 -20.61 -20.19 -47.60
N THR A 111 -21.38 -19.31 -46.97
CA THR A 111 -22.75 -19.00 -47.42
C THR A 111 -22.75 -18.32 -48.79
N TYR A 112 -21.79 -17.44 -49.07
CA TYR A 112 -21.62 -16.81 -50.37
C TYR A 112 -21.31 -17.83 -51.46
N ARG A 113 -20.39 -18.77 -51.21
CA ARG A 113 -20.07 -19.86 -52.13
C ARG A 113 -21.30 -20.73 -52.43
N GLN A 114 -22.07 -21.09 -51.41
CA GLN A 114 -23.32 -21.85 -51.59
C GLN A 114 -24.36 -21.10 -52.43
N ARG A 115 -24.42 -19.77 -52.32
CA ARG A 115 -25.31 -18.95 -53.17
C ARG A 115 -24.85 -18.88 -54.62
N LEU A 116 -23.54 -18.97 -54.87
CA LEU A 116 -22.96 -18.98 -56.20
C LEU A 116 -23.05 -20.35 -56.90
N GLU A 117 -23.33 -21.44 -56.17
CA GLU A 117 -23.50 -22.76 -56.78
C GLU A 117 -24.60 -22.71 -57.84
N PHE A 118 -24.19 -22.91 -59.10
CA PHE A 118 -25.08 -22.88 -60.24
C PHE A 118 -26.08 -24.04 -60.14
N LYS A 119 -27.34 -23.71 -59.84
CA LYS A 119 -28.45 -24.67 -59.92
C LYS A 119 -28.96 -24.69 -61.35
N ALA A 120 -28.61 -25.74 -62.09
CA ALA A 120 -29.09 -25.94 -63.45
C ALA A 120 -30.62 -25.89 -63.45
N ARG A 121 -31.20 -25.08 -64.36
CA ARG A 121 -32.65 -25.10 -64.57
C ARG A 121 -33.01 -26.47 -65.15
N PRO A 122 -34.03 -27.15 -64.59
CA PRO A 122 -34.51 -28.39 -65.19
C PRO A 122 -34.95 -28.12 -66.62
N LEU A 123 -34.68 -29.06 -67.52
CA LEU A 123 -35.08 -28.96 -68.92
C LEU A 123 -36.60 -28.79 -69.01
N PRO A 124 -37.11 -27.73 -69.67
CA PRO A 124 -38.54 -27.56 -69.85
C PRO A 124 -39.11 -28.73 -70.66
N GLY A 125 -40.14 -29.39 -70.13
CA GLY A 125 -40.83 -30.51 -70.79
C GLY A 125 -40.38 -31.92 -70.37
N VAL A 126 -39.29 -32.07 -69.61
CA VAL A 126 -38.93 -33.37 -69.01
C VAL A 126 -39.67 -33.49 -67.67
N TYR A 127 -40.88 -34.04 -67.73
CA TYR A 127 -41.68 -34.30 -66.53
C TYR A 127 -40.98 -35.30 -65.59
N ARG A 128 -41.25 -35.15 -64.30
CA ARG A 128 -40.66 -35.92 -63.19
C ARG A 128 -40.73 -37.42 -63.45
N GLY A 129 -39.57 -38.05 -63.71
CA GLY A 129 -39.39 -39.49 -63.56
C GLY A 129 -39.24 -40.31 -64.84
N GLU A 130 -39.38 -39.72 -66.03
CA GLU A 130 -39.08 -40.46 -67.26
C GLU A 130 -37.60 -40.31 -67.65
N PRO A 131 -36.87 -41.42 -67.87
CA PRO A 131 -35.49 -41.34 -68.37
C PRO A 131 -35.50 -40.70 -69.76
N TYR A 132 -34.52 -39.83 -70.02
CA TYR A 132 -34.36 -39.18 -71.33
C TYR A 132 -34.33 -40.23 -72.44
N ARG A 133 -35.33 -40.20 -73.33
CA ARG A 133 -35.39 -41.06 -74.52
C ARG A 133 -34.97 -40.25 -75.74
N VAL A 134 -33.88 -40.68 -76.37
CA VAL A 134 -33.43 -40.11 -77.64
C VAL A 134 -34.44 -40.52 -78.70
N LEU A 135 -35.15 -39.54 -79.28
CA LEU A 135 -36.01 -39.80 -80.44
C LEU A 135 -35.12 -39.86 -81.70
N PRO A 136 -35.39 -40.80 -82.62
CA PRO A 136 -34.67 -40.86 -83.88
C PRO A 136 -34.87 -39.55 -84.66
N SER A 137 -33.79 -39.01 -85.22
CA SER A 137 -33.88 -37.82 -86.05
C SER A 137 -34.55 -38.16 -87.37
N ALA A 138 -35.53 -37.36 -87.79
CA ALA A 138 -36.10 -37.46 -89.14
C ALA A 138 -35.09 -37.08 -90.25
N LYS A 139 -33.93 -36.53 -89.89
CA LYS A 139 -32.87 -36.16 -90.82
C LYS A 139 -31.93 -37.33 -91.06
N GLU A 140 -31.53 -37.51 -92.31
CA GLU A 140 -30.50 -38.47 -92.70
C GLU A 140 -29.13 -38.04 -92.16
N LEU A 141 -28.33 -39.02 -91.74
CA LEU A 141 -27.02 -38.81 -91.09
C LEU A 141 -26.03 -38.03 -91.97
N THR A 142 -26.21 -38.09 -93.29
CA THR A 142 -25.30 -37.55 -94.30
C THR A 142 -25.67 -36.16 -94.80
N VAL A 143 -26.83 -35.62 -94.43
CA VAL A 143 -27.27 -34.31 -94.94
C VAL A 143 -26.82 -33.21 -93.96
N PRO A 144 -25.87 -32.33 -94.35
CA PRO A 144 -25.40 -31.26 -93.49
C PRO A 144 -26.53 -30.28 -93.20
N THR A 145 -26.67 -29.87 -91.94
CA THR A 145 -27.63 -28.82 -91.58
C THR A 145 -27.11 -27.49 -92.11
N THR A 146 -27.77 -26.95 -93.13
CA THR A 146 -27.42 -25.63 -93.68
C THR A 146 -27.76 -24.54 -92.66
N PRO A 147 -26.86 -23.57 -92.42
CA PRO A 147 -27.12 -22.51 -91.46
C PRO A 147 -28.27 -21.62 -91.95
N VAL A 148 -29.33 -21.54 -91.15
CA VAL A 148 -30.45 -20.62 -91.39
C VAL A 148 -30.07 -19.25 -90.85
N VAL A 149 -29.96 -18.25 -91.73
CA VAL A 149 -29.76 -16.86 -91.33
C VAL A 149 -31.09 -16.35 -90.77
N LEU A 150 -31.18 -16.27 -89.43
CA LEU A 150 -32.35 -15.69 -88.77
C LEU A 150 -32.42 -14.19 -89.05
N LYS A 151 -33.53 -13.74 -89.64
CA LYS A 151 -33.80 -12.31 -89.82
C LYS A 151 -33.97 -11.67 -88.44
N ARG A 152 -33.17 -10.65 -88.13
CA ARG A 152 -33.32 -9.86 -86.90
C ARG A 152 -34.68 -9.17 -86.92
N SER A 153 -35.54 -9.46 -85.94
CA SER A 153 -36.72 -8.63 -85.68
C SER A 153 -36.23 -7.36 -84.97
N ASN A 154 -36.29 -6.22 -85.68
CA ASN A 154 -36.06 -4.91 -85.07
C ASN A 154 -37.25 -4.58 -84.17
N SER A 155 -37.16 -4.86 -82.86
CA SER A 155 -38.08 -4.28 -81.89
C SER A 155 -37.63 -2.85 -81.59
N LYS A 156 -38.47 -1.88 -81.97
CA LYS A 156 -38.41 -0.48 -81.49
C LYS A 156 -39.00 -0.40 -80.09
#